data_AF-A0A933IU55-F1
#
_entry.id   AF-A0A933IU55-F1
#
_cell.length_a   1.000
_cell.length_b   1.000
_cell.length_c   1.000
_cell.angle_alpha   90.00
_cell.angle_beta   90.00
_cell.angle_gamma   90.00
#
_symmetry.space_group_name_H-M   'P 1'
#
loop_
_entity.id
_entity.type
_entity.pdbx_description
1 polymer ?
#
loop_
_entity_poly.entity_id
_entity_poly.type
_entity_poly.pdbx_seq_one_letter_code
_entity_poly.pdbx_strand_id
1 'polypeptide(L)'
;YLIGYISRAGVVEKFGHYFGLTNLRILKLEKFLLEHTWKALFVIKYSPIIPMPGFVITGAAKLKFKKFFYILLALSLPKAVFFTVIGYFFGKAYDKLASYFYYGQYFIVIVIVLFAAINYLFAKISKKTSRQEIN
;
A
#
# COMPACT_ATOMS: atom_id res chain seq x y z
N TYR A 1 -0.33 8.15 15.38
CA TYR A 1 -0.37 9.42 16.14
C TYR A 1 -0.88 9.20 17.57
N LEU A 2 -2.14 8.83 17.80
CA LEU A 2 -2.70 8.68 19.16
C LEU A 2 -1.89 7.75 20.06
N ILE A 3 -1.46 6.60 19.56
CA ILE A 3 -0.58 5.66 20.27
C ILE A 3 0.66 6.40 20.78
N GLY A 4 1.41 7.08 19.91
CA GLY A 4 2.60 7.83 20.35
C GLY A 4 2.29 8.97 21.31
N TYR A 5 1.17 9.67 21.10
CA TYR A 5 0.76 10.80 21.96
C TYR A 5 0.47 10.37 23.40
N ILE A 6 -0.18 9.22 23.58
CA ILE A 6 -0.49 8.63 24.89
C ILE A 6 0.76 7.96 25.49
N SER A 7 1.54 7.27 24.67
CA SER A 7 2.66 6.41 25.12
C SER A 7 3.94 7.15 25.52
N ARG A 8 4.01 8.49 25.36
CA ARG A 8 5.24 9.30 25.54
C ARG A 8 5.95 9.03 26.87
N ALA A 9 5.22 8.77 27.95
CA ALA A 9 5.81 8.60 29.28
C ALA A 9 6.22 7.16 29.62
N GLY A 10 5.52 6.13 29.13
CA GLY A 10 5.71 4.76 29.64
C GLY A 10 6.40 3.79 28.67
N VAL A 11 6.23 3.96 27.36
CA VAL A 11 6.67 2.94 26.37
C VAL A 11 8.03 3.28 25.78
N VAL A 12 8.31 4.57 25.59
CA VAL A 12 9.57 5.03 25.00
C VAL A 12 10.74 4.84 25.96
N GLU A 13 10.55 5.07 27.26
CA GLU A 13 11.58 4.73 28.27
C GLU A 13 11.79 3.22 28.40
N LYS A 14 10.72 2.41 28.28
CA LYS A 14 10.78 0.97 28.53
C LYS A 14 11.25 0.14 27.33
N PHE A 15 10.97 0.58 26.10
CA PHE A 15 11.32 -0.11 24.86
C PHE A 15 12.27 0.66 23.93
N GLY A 16 12.60 1.93 24.23
CA GLY A 16 13.49 2.75 23.39
C GLY A 16 14.90 2.18 23.25
N HIS A 17 15.38 1.46 24.26
CA HIS A 17 16.66 0.74 24.21
C HIS A 17 16.68 -0.32 23.09
N TYR A 18 15.61 -1.10 22.91
CA TYR A 18 15.56 -2.17 21.90
C TYR A 18 15.69 -1.65 20.47
N PHE A 19 15.33 -0.38 20.23
CA PHE A 19 15.42 0.29 18.93
C PHE A 19 16.64 1.21 18.80
N GLY A 20 17.58 1.21 19.76
CA GLY A 20 18.78 2.07 19.72
C GLY A 20 18.49 3.57 19.81
N LEU A 21 17.32 3.92 20.36
CA LEU A 21 16.85 5.30 20.52
C LEU A 21 17.28 5.84 21.89
N THR A 22 18.48 6.42 21.94
CA THR A 22 18.95 7.17 23.10
C THR A 22 18.12 8.44 23.30
N ASN A 23 17.94 8.91 24.53
CA ASN A 23 17.24 10.17 24.83
C ASN A 23 17.73 11.36 24.00
N LEU A 24 19.04 11.47 23.78
CA LEU A 24 19.63 12.50 22.92
C LEU A 24 19.15 12.44 21.47
N ARG A 25 19.00 11.23 20.92
CA ARG A 25 18.51 11.03 19.55
C ARG A 25 17.03 11.35 19.44
N ILE A 26 16.23 10.99 20.45
CA ILE A 26 14.80 11.30 20.52
C ILE A 26 14.58 12.81 20.56
N LEU A 27 15.32 13.53 21.41
CA LEU A 27 15.25 15.00 21.48
C LEU A 27 15.66 15.65 20.16
N LYS A 28 16.70 15.12 19.50
CA LYS A 28 17.13 15.59 18.18
C LYS A 28 16.05 15.36 17.12
N LEU A 29 15.39 14.19 17.13
CA LEU A 29 14.26 13.90 16.26
C LEU A 29 13.08 14.83 16.55
N GLU A 30 12.71 15.04 17.80
CA GLU A 30 11.63 15.94 18.21
C GLU A 30 11.89 17.37 17.72
N LYS A 31 13.10 17.89 17.95
CA LYS A 31 13.50 19.22 17.46
C LYS A 31 13.40 19.31 15.94
N PHE A 32 13.95 18.33 15.22
CA PHE A 32 13.85 18.29 13.76
C PHE A 32 12.40 18.22 13.27
N LEU A 33 11.54 17.45 13.95
CA LEU A 33 10.14 17.28 13.60
C LEU A 33 9.32 18.56 13.83
N LEU A 34 9.64 19.30 14.89
CA LEU A 34 8.96 20.56 15.22
C LEU A 34 9.40 21.70 14.31
N GLU A 35 10.70 21.76 14.00
CA GLU A 35 11.31 22.77 13.13
C GLU A 35 10.93 22.53 11.66
N HIS A 36 11.00 21.29 11.20
CA HIS A 36 10.78 20.89 9.80
C HIS A 36 9.54 19.99 9.64
N THR A 37 8.45 20.31 10.32
CA THR A 37 7.22 19.48 10.34
C THR A 37 6.71 19.10 8.96
N TRP A 38 6.70 20.03 8.01
CA TRP A 38 6.23 19.77 6.64
C TRP A 38 7.07 18.71 5.94
N LYS A 39 8.40 18.89 5.92
CA LYS A 39 9.35 17.98 5.26
C LYS A 39 9.37 16.62 5.96
N ALA A 40 9.33 16.59 7.29
CA ALA A 40 9.28 15.37 8.06
C ALA A 40 8.02 14.55 7.76
N LEU A 41 6.83 15.17 7.78
CA LEU A 41 5.57 14.48 7.48
C LEU A 41 5.48 14.02 6.03
N PHE A 42 6.08 14.77 5.09
CA PHE A 42 6.21 14.35 3.70
C PHE A 42 6.99 13.03 3.59
N VAL A 43 8.19 12.97 4.15
CA VAL A 43 9.05 11.78 4.11
C VAL A 43 8.37 10.59 4.82
N ILE A 44 7.78 10.83 5.99
CA ILE A 44 7.07 9.79 6.74
C ILE A 44 5.94 9.21 5.89
N LYS A 45 5.14 10.04 5.21
CA LYS A 45 3.97 9.59 4.45
C LYS A 45 4.31 8.89 3.14
N TYR A 46 5.33 9.35 2.43
CA TYR A 46 5.69 8.81 1.10
C TYR A 46 6.73 7.69 1.17
N SER A 47 7.33 7.44 2.33
CA SER A 47 8.17 6.27 2.53
C SER A 47 7.35 4.99 2.53
N PRO A 48 7.89 3.86 2.02
CA PRO A 48 7.19 2.58 2.04
C PRO A 48 7.05 1.95 3.44
N ILE A 49 8.01 2.18 4.35
CA ILE A 49 8.10 1.46 5.65
C ILE A 49 7.94 2.40 6.84
N ILE A 50 8.29 3.69 6.67
CA ILE A 50 8.31 4.68 7.75
C ILE A 50 6.92 5.21 8.18
N PRO A 51 5.79 5.13 7.43
CA PRO A 51 4.54 5.78 7.84
C PRO A 51 4.04 5.35 9.22
N MET A 52 3.99 4.04 9.47
CA MET A 52 3.53 3.48 10.75
C MET A 52 4.38 3.96 11.93
N PRO A 53 5.70 3.66 11.99
CA PRO A 53 6.53 4.12 13.10
C PRO A 53 6.67 5.65 13.13
N GLY A 54 6.74 6.31 11.97
CA GLY A 54 6.87 7.76 11.85
C GLY A 54 5.68 8.52 12.41
N PHE A 55 4.44 8.06 12.17
CA PHE A 55 3.25 8.67 12.78
C PHE A 55 3.10 8.38 14.27
N VAL A 56 3.72 7.32 14.78
CA VAL A 56 3.82 7.09 16.22
C VAL A 56 4.82 8.09 16.82
N ILE A 57 6.00 8.24 16.22
CA ILE A 57 7.03 9.21 16.64
C ILE A 57 6.48 10.64 16.62
N THR A 58 5.70 11.02 15.60
CA THR A 58 5.09 12.37 15.53
C THR A 58 4.10 12.63 16.67
N GLY A 59 3.38 11.60 17.12
CA GLY A 59 2.53 11.66 18.30
C GLY A 59 3.34 11.78 19.60
N ALA A 60 4.40 10.97 19.72
CA ALA A 60 5.29 10.99 20.89
C ALA A 60 6.02 12.34 21.05
N ALA A 61 6.35 13.00 19.94
CA ALA A 61 6.90 14.36 19.91
C ALA A 61 5.89 15.46 20.29
N LYS A 62 4.64 15.12 20.68
CA LYS A 62 3.54 16.05 20.99
C LYS A 62 3.32 17.13 19.92
N LEU A 63 3.52 16.79 18.64
CA LEU A 63 3.24 17.71 17.54
C LEU A 63 1.76 18.11 17.60
N LYS A 64 1.43 19.41 17.58
CA LYS A 64 0.02 19.88 17.64
C LYS A 64 -0.85 19.18 16.59
N PHE A 65 -1.94 18.53 17.01
CA PHE A 65 -2.82 17.76 16.14
C PHE A 65 -3.32 18.56 14.93
N LYS A 66 -3.68 19.84 15.13
CA LYS A 66 -4.08 20.74 14.03
C LYS A 66 -2.99 20.82 12.95
N LYS A 67 -1.74 21.07 13.33
CA LYS A 67 -0.60 21.17 12.39
C LYS A 67 -0.38 19.85 11.66
N PHE A 68 -0.42 18.74 12.39
CA PHE A 68 -0.34 17.39 11.80
C PHE A 68 -1.44 17.13 10.76
N PHE A 69 -2.69 17.41 11.12
CA PHE A 69 -3.86 17.17 10.28
C PHE A 69 -3.85 18.00 8.99
N TYR A 70 -3.66 19.32 9.09
CA TYR A 70 -3.66 20.19 7.91
C TYR A 70 -2.52 19.84 6.93
N ILE A 71 -1.34 19.52 7.43
CA ILE A 71 -0.22 19.10 6.57
C ILE A 71 -0.55 17.78 5.88
N LEU A 72 -1.06 16.79 6.61
CA LEU A 72 -1.44 15.51 6.02
C LEU A 72 -2.55 15.62 4.99
N LEU A 73 -3.52 16.51 5.24
CA LEU A 73 -4.61 16.83 4.32
C LEU A 73 -4.03 17.44 3.05
N ALA A 74 -3.17 18.46 3.16
CA ALA A 74 -2.51 19.10 2.03
C ALA A 74 -1.61 18.14 1.24
N LEU A 75 -1.03 17.12 1.89
CA LEU A 75 -0.28 16.05 1.21
C LEU A 75 -1.19 15.02 0.53
N SER A 76 -2.35 14.72 1.12
CA SER A 76 -3.31 13.74 0.58
C SER A 76 -4.12 14.29 -0.59
N LEU A 77 -4.54 15.55 -0.52
CA LEU A 77 -5.49 16.14 -1.46
C LEU A 77 -4.98 16.11 -2.90
N PRO A 78 -3.74 16.55 -3.22
CA PRO A 78 -3.23 16.50 -4.59
C PRO A 78 -3.20 15.07 -5.14
N LYS A 79 -2.79 14.10 -4.32
CA LYS A 79 -2.78 12.68 -4.72
C LYS A 79 -4.19 12.17 -4.98
N ALA A 80 -5.13 12.47 -4.09
CA ALA A 80 -6.53 12.05 -4.25
C ALA A 80 -7.13 12.66 -5.53
N VAL A 81 -6.98 13.96 -5.74
CA VAL A 81 -7.46 14.63 -6.96
C VAL A 81 -6.80 14.04 -8.21
N PHE A 82 -5.48 13.84 -8.20
CA PHE A 82 -4.74 13.26 -9.31
C PHE A 82 -5.28 11.87 -9.69
N PHE A 83 -5.43 10.97 -8.71
CA PHE A 83 -5.95 9.63 -8.96
C PHE A 83 -7.44 9.62 -9.34
N THR A 84 -8.25 10.53 -8.79
CA THR A 84 -9.66 10.67 -9.18
C THR A 84 -9.79 11.13 -10.63
N VAL A 85 -8.98 12.11 -11.06
CA VAL A 85 -8.98 12.58 -12.45
C VAL A 85 -8.54 11.47 -13.40
N ILE A 86 -7.45 10.76 -13.06
CA ILE A 86 -7.02 9.59 -13.83
C ILE A 86 -8.12 8.55 -13.90
N GLY A 87 -8.72 8.18 -12.76
CA GLY A 87 -9.82 7.22 -12.70
C GLY A 87 -11.02 7.62 -13.55
N TYR A 88 -11.36 8.90 -13.58
CA TYR A 88 -12.45 9.43 -14.42
C TYR A 88 -12.18 9.27 -15.92
N PHE A 89 -10.96 9.61 -16.37
CA PHE A 89 -10.58 9.42 -17.77
C PHE A 89 -10.51 7.94 -18.15
N PHE A 90 -9.96 7.11 -17.27
CA PHE A 90 -9.92 5.67 -17.46
C PHE A 90 -11.33 5.05 -17.47
N GLY A 91 -12.25 5.53 -16.64
CA GLY A 91 -13.66 5.10 -16.65
C GLY A 91 -14.34 5.40 -17.98
N LYS A 92 -14.18 6.61 -18.52
CA LYS A 92 -14.72 6.95 -19.86
C LYS A 92 -14.09 6.16 -20.99
N ALA A 93 -12.78 5.89 -20.90
CA ALA A 93 -12.11 5.01 -21.86
C ALA A 93 -12.62 3.58 -21.74
N TYR A 94 -12.87 3.11 -20.51
CA TYR A 94 -13.46 1.82 -20.22
C TYR A 94 -14.87 1.70 -20.81
N ASP A 95 -15.73 2.71 -20.72
CA ASP A 95 -17.08 2.65 -21.33
C ASP A 95 -17.01 2.46 -22.86
N LYS A 96 -16.04 3.10 -23.51
CA LYS A 96 -15.80 2.90 -24.96
C LYS A 96 -15.18 1.54 -25.26
N LEU A 97 -14.28 1.06 -24.41
CA LEU A 97 -13.69 -0.27 -24.55
C LEU A 97 -14.71 -1.36 -24.23
N ALA A 98 -15.62 -1.16 -23.29
CA ALA A 98 -16.64 -2.10 -22.85
C ALA A 98 -17.60 -2.48 -23.97
N SER A 99 -17.89 -1.56 -24.90
CA SER A 99 -18.68 -1.88 -26.10
C SER A 99 -17.94 -2.83 -27.05
N TYR A 100 -16.60 -2.77 -27.13
CA TYR A 100 -15.77 -3.74 -27.85
C TYR A 100 -15.56 -5.04 -27.05
N PHE A 101 -15.43 -4.94 -25.73
CA PHE A 101 -15.21 -6.09 -24.84
C PHE A 101 -16.47 -6.94 -24.62
N TYR A 102 -17.67 -6.47 -24.95
CA TYR A 102 -18.85 -7.35 -24.95
C TYR A 102 -18.66 -8.56 -25.85
N TYR A 103 -17.95 -8.43 -26.98
CA TYR A 103 -17.52 -9.56 -27.83
C TYR A 103 -16.18 -10.17 -27.35
N GLY A 104 -15.27 -9.35 -26.82
CA GLY A 104 -13.95 -9.81 -26.32
C GLY A 104 -14.00 -10.68 -25.05
N GLN A 105 -15.00 -10.51 -24.18
CA GLN A 105 -15.19 -11.35 -22.99
C GLN A 105 -15.56 -12.78 -23.36
N TYR A 106 -16.42 -12.98 -24.36
CA TYR A 106 -16.70 -14.31 -24.89
C TYR A 106 -15.44 -14.94 -25.49
N PHE A 107 -14.61 -14.15 -26.18
CA PHE A 107 -13.34 -14.64 -26.74
C PHE A 107 -12.37 -15.11 -25.65
N ILE A 108 -12.21 -14.35 -24.56
CA ILE A 108 -11.35 -14.74 -23.42
C ILE A 108 -11.89 -16.01 -22.73
N VAL A 109 -13.20 -16.10 -22.51
CA VAL A 109 -13.82 -17.31 -21.94
C VAL A 109 -13.62 -18.52 -22.86
N ILE A 110 -13.81 -18.35 -24.18
CA ILE A 110 -13.56 -19.41 -25.19
C ILE A 110 -12.10 -19.87 -25.16
N VAL A 111 -11.14 -18.95 -25.10
CA VAL A 111 -9.71 -19.29 -25.03
C VAL A 111 -9.38 -20.06 -23.75
N ILE A 112 -9.93 -19.65 -22.60
CA ILE A 112 -9.73 -20.35 -21.32
C ILE A 112 -10.34 -21.75 -21.37
N VAL A 113 -11.56 -21.90 -21.91
CA VAL A 113 -12.24 -23.20 -22.05
C VAL A 113 -11.48 -24.11 -23.00
N LEU A 114 -11.02 -23.61 -24.15
CA LEU A 114 -10.20 -24.38 -25.10
C LEU A 114 -8.88 -24.81 -24.46
N PHE A 115 -8.19 -23.90 -23.77
CA PHE A 115 -6.96 -24.23 -23.07
C PHE A 115 -7.18 -25.31 -22.00
N ALA A 116 -8.25 -25.22 -21.21
CA ALA A 116 -8.60 -26.24 -20.22
C ALA A 116 -8.97 -27.58 -20.88
N ALA A 117 -9.72 -27.58 -21.98
CA ALA A 117 -10.11 -28.78 -22.71
C ALA A 117 -8.90 -29.47 -23.34
N ILE A 118 -7.98 -28.71 -23.93
CA ILE A 118 -6.72 -29.20 -24.47
C ILE A 118 -5.89 -29.86 -23.36
N ASN A 119 -5.67 -29.16 -22.23
CA ASN A 119 -4.93 -29.72 -21.10
C ASN A 119 -5.60 -30.99 -20.53
N TYR A 120 -6.93 -31.02 -20.44
CA TYR A 120 -7.67 -32.20 -19.99
C TYR A 120 -7.53 -33.38 -20.96
N LEU A 121 -7.61 -33.15 -22.27
CA LEU A 121 -7.41 -34.16 -23.29
C LEU A 121 -5.97 -34.69 -23.29
N PHE A 122 -4.97 -33.81 -23.20
CA PHE A 122 -3.57 -34.22 -23.07
C PHE A 122 -3.33 -35.03 -21.78
N ALA A 123 -3.90 -34.63 -20.65
CA ALA A 123 -3.81 -35.38 -19.40
C ALA A 123 -4.51 -36.76 -19.48
N LYS A 124 -5.63 -36.84 -20.21
CA LYS A 124 -6.37 -38.10 -20.44
C LYS A 124 -5.64 -39.05 -21.40
N ILE A 125 -4.99 -38.50 -22.43
CA ILE A 125 -4.19 -39.28 -23.40
C ILE A 125 -2.89 -39.76 -22.74
N SER A 126 -2.19 -38.90 -22.00
CA SER A 126 -0.98 -39.27 -21.25
C SER A 126 -1.23 -40.40 -20.24
N LYS A 127 -2.37 -40.36 -19.52
CA LYS A 127 -2.78 -41.48 -18.64
C LYS A 127 -3.11 -42.78 -19.38
N LYS A 128 -3.47 -42.72 -20.67
CA LYS A 128 -3.77 -43.91 -21.48
C LYS A 128 -2.49 -44.54 -22.03
N THR A 129 -1.48 -43.74 -22.39
CA THR A 129 -0.17 -44.23 -22.85
C THR A 129 0.64 -44.87 -21.72
N SER A 130 0.69 -44.29 -20.51
CA SER A 130 1.41 -44.91 -19.38
C SER A 130 0.77 -46.21 -18.84
N ARG A 131 -0.45 -46.56 -19.27
CA ARG A 131 -1.12 -47.83 -18.92
C ARG A 131 -0.87 -48.93 -19.95
N GLN A 132 -0.29 -48.62 -21.11
CA GLN A 132 0.09 -49.60 -22.13
C GLN A 132 1.56 -50.02 -22.06
N GLU A 133 2.43 -49.26 -21.39
CA GLU A 133 3.83 -49.66 -21.16
C GLU A 133 4.04 -50.56 -19.92
N ILE A 134 3.00 -50.80 -19.11
CA ILE A 134 3.06 -51.62 -17.87
C ILE A 134 2.19 -52.88 -17.99
N ASN A 135 1.93 -53.38 -19.21
CA ASN A 135 1.23 -54.64 -19.44
C ASN A 135 1.93 -55.48 -20.51
#